data_AF-A0A388PFC3-F1
#
_entry.id   AF-A0A388PFC3-F1
#
_cell.length_a   1.000
_cell.length_b   1.000
_cell.length_c   1.000
_cell.angle_alpha   90.00
_cell.angle_beta   90.00
_cell.angle_gamma   90.00
#
_symmetry.space_group_name_H-M   'P 1'
#
loop_
_entity.id
_entity.type
_entity.pdbx_description
1 polymer ?
#
loop_
_entity_poly.entity_id
_entity_poly.type
_entity_poly.pdbx_seq_one_letter_code
_entity_poly.pdbx_strand_id
1 'polypeptide(L)'
;MHPRTSSSGLIVFAILHHVALALSTFFTIMMFADRWDRDMWLILSLVAAIPVAVFHALILHRGWKSVQDGAAKETPGKAVGFCFIPFFNLYWNFVAHVGLMKEFNRLADSRGRQDQKVSEGFSLTYCILLASICLSSLAALFGVVFIWQTIGAVKDLENS
;
A
#
# COMPACT_ATOMS: atom_id res chain seq x y z
N MET A 1 -1.75 -16.08 21.81
CA MET A 1 -2.23 -16.26 20.43
C MET A 1 -2.93 -14.99 20.00
N HIS A 2 -2.28 -14.12 19.22
CA HIS A 2 -2.96 -12.96 18.64
C HIS A 2 -3.85 -13.44 17.47
N PRO A 3 -5.08 -12.91 17.29
CA PRO A 3 -5.94 -13.31 16.18
C PRO A 3 -5.23 -13.01 14.84
N ARG A 4 -5.04 -14.03 14.01
CA ARG A 4 -4.54 -13.90 12.64
C ARG A 4 -5.48 -12.93 11.88
N THR A 5 -4.91 -11.91 11.24
CA THR A 5 -5.66 -10.97 10.42
C THR A 5 -6.19 -11.68 9.19
N SER A 6 -7.52 -11.75 9.00
CA SER A 6 -8.11 -12.46 7.85
C SER A 6 -7.94 -11.73 6.52
N SER A 7 -7.54 -12.48 5.49
CA SER A 7 -7.37 -12.04 4.11
C SER A 7 -8.66 -11.53 3.50
N SER A 8 -9.81 -12.08 3.92
CA SER A 8 -11.14 -11.65 3.46
C SER A 8 -11.41 -10.17 3.79
N GLY A 9 -10.96 -9.71 4.97
CA GLY A 9 -11.09 -8.31 5.34
C GLY A 9 -10.14 -7.39 4.55
N LEU A 10 -8.99 -7.89 4.10
CA LEU A 10 -8.08 -7.12 3.23
C LEU A 10 -8.64 -6.95 1.82
N ILE A 11 -9.34 -7.97 1.29
CA ILE A 11 -9.99 -7.89 -0.03
C ILE A 11 -11.03 -6.77 -0.05
N VAL A 12 -11.84 -6.64 1.01
CA VAL A 12 -12.82 -5.55 1.13
C VAL A 12 -12.12 -4.18 1.09
N PHE A 13 -11.05 -4.00 1.86
CA PHE A 13 -10.27 -2.75 1.84
C PHE A 13 -9.64 -2.49 0.48
N ALA A 14 -9.17 -3.52 -0.22
CA ALA A 14 -8.66 -3.37 -1.56
C ALA A 14 -9.75 -2.91 -2.53
N ILE A 15 -10.94 -3.52 -2.53
CA ILE A 15 -12.03 -3.09 -3.41
C ILE A 15 -12.38 -1.62 -3.16
N LEU A 16 -12.56 -1.24 -1.89
CA LEU A 16 -12.85 0.15 -1.51
C LEU A 16 -11.72 1.11 -1.92
N HIS A 17 -10.46 0.69 -1.78
CA HIS A 17 -9.29 1.45 -2.25
C HIS A 17 -9.33 1.67 -3.77
N HIS A 18 -9.59 0.63 -4.57
CA HIS A 18 -9.60 0.73 -6.03
C HIS A 18 -10.75 1.61 -6.53
N VAL A 19 -11.94 1.50 -5.92
CA VAL A 19 -13.08 2.37 -6.25
C VAL A 19 -12.76 3.83 -5.95
N ALA A 20 -12.20 4.12 -4.76
CA ALA A 20 -11.79 5.47 -4.39
C ALA A 20 -10.69 6.01 -5.32
N LEU A 21 -9.73 5.16 -5.69
CA LEU A 21 -8.63 5.51 -6.59
C LEU A 21 -9.13 5.85 -8.00
N ALA A 22 -10.06 5.06 -8.53
CA ALA A 22 -10.69 5.32 -9.82
C ALA A 22 -11.44 6.65 -9.82
N LEU A 23 -12.19 6.93 -8.75
CA LEU A 23 -12.93 8.18 -8.58
C LEU A 23 -11.99 9.40 -8.49
N SER A 24 -10.95 9.33 -7.66
CA SER A 24 -9.93 10.39 -7.54
C SER A 24 -9.19 10.62 -8.85
N THR A 25 -8.85 9.55 -9.57
CA THR A 25 -8.21 9.64 -10.90
C THR A 25 -9.11 10.31 -11.92
N PHE A 26 -10.40 9.96 -11.94
CA PHE A 26 -11.39 10.60 -12.81
C PHE A 26 -11.49 12.11 -12.54
N PHE A 27 -11.59 12.52 -11.27
CA PHE A 27 -11.62 13.95 -10.91
C PHE A 27 -10.32 14.68 -11.27
N THR A 28 -9.16 14.04 -11.09
CA THR A 28 -7.88 14.59 -11.54
C THR A 28 -7.83 14.78 -13.05
N ILE A 29 -8.37 13.84 -13.84
CA ILE A 29 -8.47 14.00 -15.30
C ILE A 29 -9.41 15.16 -15.65
N MET A 30 -10.56 15.27 -14.98
CA MET A 30 -11.52 16.36 -15.20
C MET A 30 -10.94 17.74 -14.88
N MET A 31 -10.08 17.86 -13.88
CA MET A 31 -9.34 19.10 -13.59
C MET A 31 -8.52 19.61 -14.78
N PHE A 32 -8.02 18.73 -15.66
CA PHE A 32 -7.30 19.12 -16.87
C PHE A 32 -8.22 19.28 -18.09
N ALA A 33 -9.30 18.51 -18.16
CA ALA A 33 -10.24 18.51 -19.29
C ALA A 33 -11.20 19.71 -19.26
N ASP A 34 -11.75 20.01 -18.08
CA ASP A 34 -12.67 21.11 -17.86
C ASP A 34 -11.95 22.32 -17.27
N ARG A 35 -11.75 23.33 -18.13
CA ARG A 35 -11.00 24.53 -17.77
C ARG A 35 -11.81 25.53 -16.95
N TRP A 36 -13.15 25.44 -16.94
CA TRP A 36 -14.00 26.43 -16.30
C TRP A 36 -14.16 26.14 -14.80
N ASP A 37 -14.37 24.87 -14.44
CA ASP A 37 -14.60 24.43 -13.05
C ASP A 37 -13.38 23.71 -12.43
N ARG A 38 -12.17 24.10 -12.81
CA ARG A 38 -10.91 23.45 -12.36
C ARG A 38 -10.84 23.28 -10.85
N ASP A 39 -11.19 24.32 -10.09
CA ASP A 39 -11.05 24.33 -8.63
C ASP A 39 -12.01 23.34 -7.96
N MET A 40 -13.21 23.16 -8.52
CA MET A 40 -14.17 22.15 -8.07
C MET A 40 -13.59 20.75 -8.26
N TRP A 41 -13.03 20.44 -9.43
CA TRP A 41 -12.43 19.14 -9.72
C TRP A 41 -11.21 18.84 -8.85
N LEU A 42 -10.40 19.87 -8.54
CA LEU A 42 -9.29 19.74 -7.59
C LEU A 42 -9.79 19.35 -6.20
N ILE A 43 -10.81 20.05 -5.67
CA ILE A 43 -11.38 19.76 -4.35
C ILE A 43 -11.95 18.33 -4.31
N LEU A 44 -12.73 17.95 -5.33
CA LEU A 44 -13.30 16.60 -5.42
C LEU A 44 -12.22 15.52 -5.48
N SER A 45 -11.13 15.75 -6.23
CA SER A 45 -9.99 14.85 -6.29
C SER A 45 -9.31 14.67 -4.93
N LEU A 46 -9.07 15.77 -4.21
CA LEU A 46 -8.47 15.76 -2.88
C LEU A 46 -9.35 15.03 -1.85
N VAL A 47 -10.67 15.27 -1.87
CA VAL A 47 -11.61 14.58 -0.99
C VAL A 47 -11.66 13.08 -1.31
N ALA A 48 -11.68 12.71 -2.59
CA ALA A 48 -11.65 11.31 -3.02
C ALA A 48 -10.32 10.61 -2.71
N ALA A 49 -9.21 11.35 -2.58
CA ALA A 49 -7.91 10.79 -2.21
C ALA A 49 -7.82 10.39 -0.72
N ILE A 50 -8.66 10.96 0.16
CA ILE A 50 -8.68 10.61 1.59
C ILE A 50 -8.97 9.12 1.81
N PRO A 51 -10.07 8.53 1.30
CA PRO A 51 -10.32 7.10 1.44
C PRO A 51 -9.23 6.25 0.80
N VAL A 52 -8.60 6.69 -0.30
CA VAL A 52 -7.43 6.00 -0.89
C VAL A 52 -6.32 5.87 0.15
N ALA A 53 -5.90 6.98 0.76
CA ALA A 53 -4.85 6.98 1.76
C ALA A 53 -5.21 6.13 3.00
N VAL A 54 -6.46 6.21 3.46
CA VAL A 54 -6.94 5.44 4.63
C VAL A 54 -6.94 3.94 4.36
N PHE A 55 -7.52 3.49 3.25
CA PHE A 55 -7.55 2.05 2.95
C PHE A 55 -6.16 1.49 2.65
N HIS A 56 -5.29 2.27 1.99
CA HIS A 56 -3.90 1.90 1.78
C HIS A 56 -3.16 1.73 3.11
N ALA A 57 -3.33 2.67 4.05
CA ALA A 57 -2.76 2.59 5.39
C ALA A 57 -3.28 1.38 6.18
N LEU A 58 -4.57 1.05 6.07
CA LEU A 58 -5.15 -0.13 6.73
C LEU A 58 -4.59 -1.45 6.18
N ILE A 59 -4.42 -1.55 4.86
CA ILE A 59 -3.81 -2.70 4.19
C ILE A 59 -2.35 -2.84 4.64
N LEU A 60 -1.59 -1.75 4.58
CA LEU A 60 -0.20 -1.70 5.02
C LEU A 60 -0.06 -2.11 6.49
N HIS A 61 -0.90 -1.56 7.38
CA HIS A 61 -0.93 -1.92 8.80
C HIS A 61 -1.18 -3.42 8.99
N ARG A 62 -2.17 -3.99 8.29
CA ARG A 62 -2.49 -5.41 8.39
C ARG A 62 -1.40 -6.31 7.81
N GLY A 63 -0.78 -5.91 6.70
CA GLY A 63 0.38 -6.59 6.14
C GLY A 63 1.50 -6.67 7.17
N TRP A 64 1.88 -5.54 7.76
CA TRP A 64 2.89 -5.52 8.83
C TRP A 64 2.50 -6.32 10.06
N LYS A 65 1.21 -6.37 10.42
CA LYS A 65 0.71 -7.17 11.54
C LYS A 65 0.85 -8.67 11.28
N SER A 66 0.71 -9.11 10.04
CA SER A 66 0.82 -10.53 9.67
C SER A 66 2.24 -11.09 9.78
N VAL A 67 3.26 -10.22 9.65
CA VAL A 67 4.67 -10.62 9.70
C VAL A 67 5.30 -10.50 11.11
N GLN A 68 4.51 -10.21 12.15
CA GLN A 68 5.01 -10.06 13.52
C GLN A 68 5.31 -11.42 14.17
N ASP A 69 6.45 -12.01 13.82
CA ASP A 69 6.98 -13.28 14.35
C ASP A 69 7.99 -13.12 15.50
N GLY A 70 8.22 -11.88 15.95
CA GLY A 70 9.22 -11.52 16.96
C GLY A 70 10.60 -11.16 16.40
N ALA A 71 10.86 -11.40 15.12
CA ALA A 71 12.07 -10.98 14.42
C ALA A 71 11.86 -9.76 13.51
N ALA A 72 10.60 -9.42 13.21
CA ALA A 72 10.25 -8.23 12.44
C ALA A 72 10.79 -6.96 13.09
N LYS A 73 11.50 -6.14 12.30
CA LYS A 73 12.17 -4.92 12.78
C LYS A 73 11.20 -3.79 13.12
N GLU A 74 10.08 -3.74 12.40
CA GLU A 74 9.11 -2.66 12.51
C GLU A 74 7.76 -3.14 13.04
N THR A 75 7.12 -2.29 13.83
CA THR A 75 5.75 -2.53 14.30
C THR A 75 4.73 -1.99 13.29
N PRO A 76 3.51 -2.55 13.22
CA PRO A 76 2.48 -2.10 12.28
C PRO A 76 2.15 -0.61 12.40
N GLY A 77 2.11 -0.10 13.63
CA GLY A 77 1.85 1.31 13.90
C GLY A 77 2.98 2.23 13.42
N LYS A 78 4.25 1.85 13.61
CA LYS A 78 5.40 2.63 13.13
C LYS A 78 5.47 2.63 11.61
N ALA A 79 5.28 1.46 10.99
CA ALA A 79 5.32 1.31 9.55
C ALA A 79 4.34 2.26 8.84
N VAL A 80 3.13 2.43 9.38
CA VAL A 80 2.13 3.36 8.83
C VAL A 80 2.32 4.79 9.32
N GLY A 81 2.51 5.00 10.62
CA GLY A 81 2.52 6.34 11.22
C GLY A 81 3.62 7.23 10.67
N PHE A 82 4.80 6.67 10.41
CA PHE A 82 5.94 7.44 9.90
C PHE A 82 5.80 7.80 8.42
N CYS A 83 4.87 7.18 7.66
CA CYS A 83 4.52 7.62 6.30
C CYS A 83 3.85 9.00 6.27
N PHE A 84 3.35 9.50 7.41
CA PHE A 84 2.69 10.80 7.51
C PHE A 84 3.63 11.93 7.99
N ILE A 85 4.89 11.61 8.30
CA ILE A 85 5.87 12.61 8.71
C ILE A 85 6.38 13.34 7.46
N PRO A 86 6.18 14.67 7.34
CA PRO A 86 6.64 15.43 6.18
C PRO A 86 8.14 15.25 5.93
N PHE A 87 8.52 15.12 4.65
CA PHE A 87 9.89 14.87 4.15
C PHE A 87 10.50 13.52 4.54
N PHE A 88 10.34 13.09 5.79
CA PHE A 88 10.77 11.78 6.24
C PHE A 88 10.03 10.66 5.51
N ASN A 89 8.77 10.90 5.12
CA ASN A 89 7.98 9.95 4.34
C ASN A 89 8.66 9.54 3.02
N LEU A 90 9.46 10.40 2.39
CA LEU A 90 10.15 10.08 1.13
C LEU A 90 11.06 8.87 1.31
N TYR A 91 11.83 8.84 2.40
CA TYR A 91 12.63 7.69 2.80
C TYR A 91 11.75 6.58 3.38
N TRP A 92 10.83 6.92 4.28
CA TRP A 92 10.10 5.93 5.05
C TRP A 92 9.18 5.06 4.21
N ASN A 93 8.66 5.57 3.09
CA ASN A 93 7.88 4.76 2.15
C ASN A 93 8.66 3.51 1.68
N PHE A 94 9.97 3.61 1.49
CA PHE A 94 10.81 2.45 1.14
C PHE A 94 10.86 1.43 2.28
N VAL A 95 11.05 1.90 3.51
CA VAL A 95 11.05 1.04 4.71
C VAL A 95 9.71 0.35 4.86
N ALA A 96 8.61 1.09 4.73
CA ALA A 96 7.27 0.57 4.94
C ALA A 96 6.82 -0.42 3.85
N HIS A 97 7.08 -0.15 2.57
CA HIS A 97 6.55 -0.96 1.46
C HIS A 97 7.53 -2.04 1.01
N VAL A 98 8.80 -1.69 0.76
CA VAL A 98 9.82 -2.66 0.35
C VAL A 98 10.22 -3.53 1.54
N GLY A 99 10.33 -2.95 2.74
CA GLY A 99 10.59 -3.71 3.96
C GLY A 99 9.53 -4.78 4.25
N LEU A 100 8.25 -4.49 3.98
CA LEU A 100 7.19 -5.47 4.14
C LEU A 100 7.36 -6.68 3.21
N MET A 101 7.70 -6.46 1.93
CA MET A 101 7.95 -7.55 0.98
C MET A 101 9.16 -8.39 1.40
N LYS A 102 10.20 -7.76 1.94
CA LYS A 102 11.37 -8.46 2.48
C LYS A 102 11.01 -9.34 3.68
N GLU A 103 10.13 -8.87 4.57
CA GLU A 103 9.67 -9.69 5.70
C GLU A 103 8.81 -10.88 5.24
N PHE A 104 7.96 -10.70 4.24
CA PHE A 104 7.26 -11.84 3.62
C PHE A 104 8.24 -12.86 3.05
N ASN A 105 9.24 -12.39 2.29
CA ASN A 105 10.28 -13.26 1.73
C ASN A 105 11.11 -13.97 2.82
N ARG A 106 11.45 -13.28 3.91
CA ARG A 106 12.15 -13.88 5.05
C ARG A 106 11.32 -14.99 5.70
N LEU A 107 10.02 -14.76 5.88
CA LEU A 107 9.12 -15.77 6.43
C LEU A 107 9.00 -16.98 5.50
N ALA A 108 8.85 -16.75 4.20
CA ALA A 108 8.85 -17.80 3.19
C ALA A 108 10.15 -18.64 3.24
N ASP A 109 11.30 -17.98 3.33
CA ASP A 109 12.61 -18.63 3.46
C ASP A 109 12.71 -19.45 4.75
N SER A 110 12.29 -18.90 5.90
CA SER A 110 12.31 -19.62 7.19
C SER A 110 11.38 -20.84 7.22
N ARG A 111 10.35 -20.88 6.37
CA ARG A 111 9.38 -21.96 6.26
C ARG A 111 9.72 -22.95 5.14
N GLY A 112 10.78 -22.69 4.36
CA GLY A 112 11.13 -23.48 3.18
C GLY A 112 10.11 -23.38 2.03
N ARG A 113 9.30 -22.32 1.99
CA ARG A 113 8.20 -22.10 1.02
C ARG A 113 8.61 -21.12 -0.07
N GLN A 114 9.52 -21.53 -0.95
CA GLN A 114 10.01 -20.65 -2.03
C GLN A 114 8.90 -20.21 -3.01
N ASP A 115 7.82 -20.97 -3.09
CA ASP A 115 6.61 -20.67 -3.86
C ASP A 115 5.82 -19.46 -3.33
N GLN A 116 6.02 -19.08 -2.06
CA GLN A 116 5.32 -17.96 -1.41
C GLN A 116 6.09 -16.64 -1.47
N LYS A 117 7.23 -16.60 -2.19
CA LYS A 117 8.02 -15.37 -2.31
C LYS A 117 7.32 -14.34 -3.17
N VAL A 118 7.38 -13.09 -2.73
CA VAL A 118 6.81 -11.92 -3.39
C VAL A 118 7.90 -11.09 -4.05
N SER A 119 7.58 -10.48 -5.18
CA SER A 119 8.48 -9.55 -5.86
C SER A 119 8.62 -8.24 -5.07
N GLU A 120 9.84 -7.87 -4.73
CA GLU A 120 10.18 -6.59 -4.08
C GLU A 120 10.20 -5.43 -5.09
N GLY A 121 10.40 -5.73 -6.38
CA GLY A 121 10.60 -4.74 -7.43
C GLY A 121 9.39 -3.83 -7.64
N PHE A 122 8.17 -4.35 -7.51
CA PHE A 122 6.97 -3.53 -7.65
C PHE A 122 6.83 -2.50 -6.53
N SER A 123 7.11 -2.90 -5.27
CA SER A 123 7.15 -1.97 -4.14
C SER A 123 8.25 -0.93 -4.28
N LEU A 124 9.42 -1.33 -4.79
CA LEU A 124 10.53 -0.41 -5.03
C LEU A 124 10.15 0.65 -6.07
N THR A 125 9.61 0.21 -7.21
CA THR A 125 9.14 1.11 -8.26
C THR A 125 8.02 2.02 -7.77
N TYR A 126 7.08 1.49 -6.97
CA TYR A 126 6.04 2.30 -6.32
C TYR A 126 6.67 3.43 -5.48
N CYS A 127 7.66 3.13 -4.63
CA CYS A 127 8.30 4.14 -3.80
C CYS A 127 9.09 5.18 -4.61
N ILE A 128 9.81 4.77 -5.65
CA ILE A 128 10.55 5.68 -6.54
C ILE A 128 9.59 6.66 -7.24
N LEU A 129 8.48 6.14 -7.79
CA LEU A 129 7.48 6.96 -8.47
C LEU A 129 6.77 7.90 -7.49
N LEU A 130 6.45 7.44 -6.28
CA LEU A 130 5.82 8.29 -5.25
C LEU A 130 6.75 9.42 -4.78
N ALA A 131 8.06 9.14 -4.63
CA ALA A 131 9.04 10.15 -4.27
C ALA A 131 9.29 11.16 -5.41
N SER A 132 9.07 10.73 -6.65
CA SER A 132 9.19 11.57 -7.85
C SER A 132 7.90 12.35 -8.07
N ILE A 133 7.79 13.56 -7.51
CA ILE A 133 6.57 14.40 -7.53
C ILE A 133 5.88 14.46 -8.91
N CYS A 134 6.64 14.56 -10.00
CA CYS A 134 6.12 14.63 -11.38
C CYS A 134 5.54 13.30 -11.92
N LEU A 135 5.89 12.16 -11.31
CA LEU A 135 5.51 10.82 -11.76
C LEU A 135 4.62 10.07 -10.76
N SER A 136 4.19 10.75 -9.68
CA SER A 136 3.39 10.16 -8.61
C SER A 136 2.08 9.54 -9.13
N SER A 137 1.47 10.10 -10.18
CA SER A 137 0.28 9.52 -10.82
C SER A 137 0.51 8.11 -11.38
N LEU A 138 1.73 7.78 -11.81
CA LEU A 138 2.09 6.43 -12.29
C LEU A 138 2.28 5.44 -11.12
N ALA A 139 2.57 5.93 -9.91
CA ALA A 139 2.74 5.07 -8.74
C ALA A 139 1.47 4.25 -8.46
N ALA A 140 0.29 4.79 -8.76
CA ALA A 140 -1.00 4.11 -8.56
C ALA A 140 -1.04 2.70 -9.17
N LEU A 141 -0.47 2.50 -10.37
CA LEU A 141 -0.43 1.20 -11.04
C LEU A 141 0.38 0.16 -10.25
N PHE A 142 1.52 0.56 -9.72
CA PHE A 142 2.39 -0.30 -8.91
C PHE A 142 1.81 -0.52 -7.50
N GLY A 143 1.10 0.48 -6.96
CA GLY A 143 0.38 0.37 -5.70
C GLY A 143 -0.73 -0.69 -5.72
N VAL A 144 -1.45 -0.80 -6.84
CA VAL A 144 -2.43 -1.88 -7.07
C VAL A 144 -1.76 -3.26 -6.97
N VAL A 145 -0.63 -3.45 -7.66
CA VAL A 145 0.12 -4.71 -7.62
C VAL A 145 0.62 -5.02 -6.20
N PHE A 146 1.18 -4.03 -5.52
CA PHE A 146 1.62 -4.13 -4.12
C PHE A 146 0.49 -4.61 -3.19
N ILE A 147 -0.72 -4.06 -3.33
CA ILE A 147 -1.88 -4.45 -2.51
C ILE A 147 -2.21 -5.93 -2.74
N TRP A 148 -2.29 -6.37 -3.99
CA TRP A 148 -2.60 -7.77 -4.31
C TRP A 148 -1.51 -8.74 -3.85
N GLN A 149 -0.24 -8.36 -3.98
CA GLN A 149 0.87 -9.15 -3.42
C GLN A 149 0.76 -9.27 -1.90
N THR A 150 0.42 -8.18 -1.20
CA THR A 150 0.23 -8.19 0.25
C THR A 150 -0.91 -9.11 0.65
N ILE A 151 -2.04 -9.10 -0.07
CA ILE A 151 -3.18 -9.98 0.19
C ILE A 151 -2.81 -11.44 -0.03
N GLY A 152 -2.12 -11.75 -1.13
CA GLY A 152 -1.64 -13.09 -1.43
C GLY A 152 -0.73 -13.62 -0.34
N ALA A 153 0.29 -12.84 0.03
CA ALA A 153 1.22 -13.21 1.09
C ALA A 153 0.52 -13.44 2.44
N VAL A 154 -0.41 -12.55 2.84
CA VAL A 154 -1.18 -12.73 4.07
C VAL A 154 -2.01 -14.02 4.03
N LYS A 155 -2.64 -14.32 2.89
CA LYS A 155 -3.41 -15.56 2.71
C LYS A 155 -2.51 -16.80 2.82
N ASP A 156 -1.31 -16.76 2.26
CA ASP A 156 -0.34 -17.86 2.35
C ASP A 156 0.12 -18.08 3.79
N LEU A 157 0.31 -17.00 4.56
CA LEU A 157 0.62 -17.07 5.99
C LEU A 157 -0.55 -17.63 6.82
N GLU A 158 -1.80 -17.38 6.45
CA GLU A 158 -2.99 -17.93 7.12
C GLU A 158 -3.14 -19.44 6.91
N ASN A 159 -2.85 -19.90 5.70
CA ASN A 159 -2.96 -21.32 5.30
C ASN A 159 -1.77 -22.17 5.73
N SER A 160 -0.77 -21.56 6.40
CA SER A 160 0.40 -22.22 6.98
C SER A 160 0.19 -22.58 8.46
#